data_AF-A0A1Y0FAQ9-F1
#
_entry.id   AF-A0A1Y0FAQ9-F1
#
_cell.length_a   1.000
_cell.length_b   1.000
_cell.length_c   1.000
_cell.angle_alpha   90.00
_cell.angle_beta   90.00
_cell.angle_gamma   90.00
#
_symmetry.space_group_name_H-M   'P 1'
#
loop_
_entity.id
_entity.type
_entity.pdbx_description
1 polymer ?
#
loop_
_entity_poly.entity_id
_entity_poly.type
_entity_poly.pdbx_seq_one_letter_code
_entity_poly.pdbx_strand_id
1 'polypeptide(L)'
;MEYTRKKIAEEAQVSPQKVFRYIKAHNVEPTKRVGRTDYFSESDAHEMLTFFAEEKKEREVNQTTSDDTISKDEYITTLKDQVQDLQKRLDSKEDEVSELHRLLSQEQQLARTEQSKRLELETTNTKLIESTTADLGEKDREIQELRQKLSDEQNKGFWAKLFGR
;
A
#
# COMPACT_ATOMS: atom_id res chain seq x y z
N MET A 1 48.19 -0.88 30.81
CA MET A 1 48.01 -1.87 29.70
C MET A 1 46.87 -1.41 28.79
N GLU A 2 46.77 -1.91 27.55
CA GLU A 2 45.68 -1.52 26.64
C GLU A 2 44.63 -2.62 26.50
N TYR A 3 43.36 -2.25 26.58
CA TYR A 3 42.24 -3.19 26.60
C TYR A 3 41.37 -3.02 25.35
N THR A 4 40.98 -4.14 24.75
CA THR A 4 40.01 -4.15 23.64
C THR A 4 38.66 -4.64 24.15
N ARG A 5 37.59 -4.32 23.41
CA ARG A 5 36.23 -4.85 23.72
C ARG A 5 36.22 -6.36 23.90
N LYS A 6 37.00 -7.09 23.09
CA LYS A 6 37.12 -8.54 23.17
C LYS A 6 37.77 -8.98 24.49
N LYS A 7 38.88 -8.35 24.86
CA LYS A 7 39.59 -8.66 26.11
C LYS A 7 38.72 -8.39 27.34
N ILE A 8 38.03 -7.24 27.36
CA ILE A 8 37.09 -6.87 28.44
C ILE A 8 35.94 -7.87 28.52
N ALA A 9 35.40 -8.30 27.38
CA ALA A 9 34.32 -9.29 27.32
C ALA A 9 34.76 -10.67 27.85
N GLU A 10 35.96 -11.13 27.46
CA GLU A 10 36.53 -12.39 27.94
C GLU A 10 36.77 -12.36 29.45
N GLU A 11 37.34 -11.27 29.97
CA GLU A 11 37.67 -11.10 31.39
C GLU A 11 36.41 -10.94 32.26
N ALA A 12 35.39 -10.22 31.78
CA ALA A 12 34.09 -10.13 32.45
C ALA A 12 33.17 -11.34 32.21
N GLN A 13 33.56 -12.32 31.38
CA GLN A 13 32.72 -13.46 30.97
C GLN A 13 31.36 -13.04 30.39
N VAL A 14 31.33 -11.96 29.59
CA VAL A 14 30.13 -11.45 28.92
C VAL A 14 30.30 -11.44 27.40
N SER A 15 29.22 -11.23 26.66
CA SER A 15 29.32 -11.11 25.19
C SER A 15 29.97 -9.77 24.79
N PRO A 16 30.77 -9.73 23.70
CA PRO A 16 31.34 -8.48 23.19
C PRO A 16 30.28 -7.42 22.84
N GLN A 17 29.06 -7.85 22.49
CA GLN A 17 27.94 -6.97 22.22
C GLN A 17 27.43 -6.27 23.48
N LYS A 18 27.49 -6.94 24.64
CA LYS A 18 27.12 -6.35 25.94
C LYS A 18 28.10 -5.24 26.32
N VAL A 19 29.40 -5.48 26.13
CA VAL A 19 30.46 -4.46 26.31
C VAL A 19 30.24 -3.28 25.36
N PHE A 20 29.89 -3.53 24.09
CA PHE A 20 29.57 -2.46 23.14
C PHE A 20 28.36 -1.61 23.57
N ARG A 21 27.31 -2.23 24.10
CA ARG A 21 26.14 -1.51 24.62
C ARG A 21 26.51 -0.63 25.81
N TYR A 22 27.32 -1.14 26.74
CA TYR A 22 27.80 -0.37 27.88
C TYR A 22 28.57 0.87 27.41
N ILE A 23 29.55 0.70 26.52
CA ILE A 23 30.35 1.78 25.93
C ILE A 23 29.44 2.85 25.31
N LYS A 24 28.40 2.44 24.59
CA LYS A 24 27.43 3.37 23.98
C LYS A 24 26.54 4.08 24.99
N ALA A 25 26.11 3.40 26.06
CA ALA A 25 25.25 3.96 27.07
C ALA A 25 25.99 4.94 27.99
N HIS A 26 27.28 4.70 28.25
CA HIS A 26 28.10 5.46 29.19
C HIS A 26 29.04 6.44 28.47
N ASN A 27 28.90 6.57 27.14
CA ASN A 27 29.71 7.44 26.29
C ASN A 27 31.22 7.27 26.49
N VAL A 28 31.68 6.04 26.66
CA VAL A 28 33.11 5.77 26.89
C VAL A 28 33.89 5.93 25.58
N GLU A 29 34.84 6.86 25.57
CA GLU A 29 35.67 7.13 24.40
C GLU A 29 36.91 6.25 24.38
N PRO A 30 37.29 5.67 23.22
CA PRO A 30 38.52 4.91 23.10
C PRO A 30 39.74 5.82 23.18
N THR A 31 40.75 5.43 23.95
CA THR A 31 42.04 6.13 24.04
C THR A 31 42.77 6.12 22.69
N LYS A 32 42.59 5.05 21.90
CA LYS A 32 43.07 5.01 20.53
C LYS A 32 42.26 4.04 19.67
N ARG A 33 42.31 4.26 18.36
CA ARG A 33 41.75 3.36 17.36
C ARG A 33 42.84 2.91 16.40
N VAL A 34 43.04 1.60 16.27
CA VAL A 34 43.94 1.01 15.27
C VAL A 34 43.11 0.17 14.31
N GLY A 35 42.98 0.64 13.07
CA GLY A 35 42.06 0.06 12.10
C GLY A 35 40.61 0.10 12.58
N ARG A 36 39.98 -1.07 12.72
CA ARG A 36 38.59 -1.23 13.22
C ARG A 36 38.53 -1.58 14.72
N THR A 37 39.66 -1.58 15.41
CA THR A 37 39.77 -1.98 16.81
C THR A 37 39.90 -0.76 17.71
N ASP A 38 39.02 -0.70 18.69
CA ASP A 38 39.00 0.32 19.74
C ASP A 38 39.80 -0.18 20.94
N TYR A 39 40.68 0.68 21.46
CA TYR A 39 41.47 0.44 22.65
C TYR A 39 41.05 1.42 23.73
N PHE A 40 40.87 0.90 24.93
CA PHE A 40 40.41 1.62 26.11
C PHE A 40 41.52 1.69 27.15
N SER A 41 41.46 2.72 27.99
CA SER A 41 42.40 2.89 29.09
C SER A 41 42.19 1.79 30.13
N GLU A 42 43.18 1.61 30.98
CA GLU A 42 43.09 0.68 32.10
C GLU A 42 41.99 1.10 33.11
N SER A 43 41.77 2.40 33.26
CA SER A 43 40.69 2.96 34.10
C SER A 43 39.32 2.57 33.55
N ASP A 44 39.07 2.81 32.27
CA ASP A 44 37.79 2.50 31.64
C ASP A 44 37.51 1.00 31.62
N ALA A 45 38.56 0.20 31.38
CA ALA A 45 38.45 -1.25 31.43
C ALA A 45 38.09 -1.72 32.85
N HIS A 46 38.73 -1.15 33.89
CA HIS A 46 38.44 -1.50 35.27
C HIS A 46 37.00 -1.14 35.68
N GLU A 47 36.51 0.03 35.26
CA GLU A 47 35.13 0.45 35.50
C GLU A 47 34.13 -0.52 34.84
N MET A 48 34.36 -0.89 33.58
CA MET A 48 33.53 -1.87 32.87
C MET A 48 33.53 -3.24 33.55
N LEU A 49 34.70 -3.73 33.96
CA LEU A 49 34.84 -5.02 34.64
C LEU A 49 34.11 -5.00 35.99
N THR A 50 34.22 -3.91 36.74
CA THR A 50 33.56 -3.73 38.03
C THR A 50 32.04 -3.71 37.87
N PHE A 51 31.53 -2.93 36.91
CA PHE A 51 30.10 -2.89 36.58
C PHE A 51 29.56 -4.29 36.26
N PHE A 52 30.23 -5.06 35.40
CA PHE A 52 29.76 -6.41 35.06
C PHE A 52 29.88 -7.41 36.23
N ALA A 53 30.86 -7.24 37.11
CA ALA A 53 30.99 -8.05 38.32
C ALA A 53 29.88 -7.74 39.35
N GLU A 54 29.51 -6.47 39.52
CA GLU A 54 28.41 -6.04 40.39
C GLU A 54 27.06 -6.49 39.82
N GLU A 55 26.82 -6.31 38.52
CA GLU A 55 25.62 -6.79 37.85
C GLU A 55 25.46 -8.31 37.99
N LYS A 56 26.57 -9.07 37.98
CA LYS A 56 26.55 -10.52 38.23
C LYS A 56 26.18 -10.83 39.68
N LYS A 57 26.74 -10.11 40.65
CA LYS A 57 26.39 -10.27 42.08
C LYS A 57 24.94 -9.91 42.37
N GLU A 58 24.41 -8.84 41.78
CA GLU A 58 23.00 -8.47 41.91
C GLU A 58 22.09 -9.56 41.34
N ARG A 59 22.45 -10.18 40.21
CA ARG A 59 21.72 -11.31 39.66
C ARG A 59 21.79 -12.56 40.54
N GLU A 60 22.94 -12.85 41.15
CA GLU A 60 23.11 -14.00 42.08
C GLU A 60 22.37 -13.79 43.40
N VAL A 61 22.38 -12.57 43.95
CA VAL A 61 21.64 -12.21 45.18
C VAL A 61 20.13 -12.21 44.93
N ASN A 62 19.68 -11.63 43.82
CA ASN A 62 18.26 -11.63 43.45
C ASN A 62 17.74 -13.02 43.07
N GLN A 63 18.59 -13.95 42.62
CA GLN A 63 18.21 -15.36 42.42
C GLN A 63 17.94 -16.13 43.74
N THR A 64 18.45 -15.64 44.88
CA THR A 64 18.20 -16.29 46.19
C THR A 64 17.00 -15.75 46.94
N THR A 65 16.39 -14.63 46.51
CA THR A 65 15.35 -13.95 47.28
C THR A 65 14.10 -13.50 46.50
N SER A 66 13.95 -13.84 45.22
CA SER A 66 12.71 -13.52 44.50
C SER A 66 11.91 -14.78 44.13
N ASP A 67 10.93 -15.07 44.97
CA ASP A 67 9.72 -15.85 44.71
C ASP A 67 8.84 -15.12 43.68
N ASP A 68 9.38 -14.90 42.47
CA ASP A 68 8.70 -14.21 41.35
C ASP A 68 9.19 -14.76 39.99
N THR A 69 9.49 -16.06 39.96
CA THR A 69 9.61 -16.79 38.70
C THR A 69 8.22 -17.26 38.29
N ILE A 70 7.58 -16.54 37.36
CA ILE A 70 6.66 -17.18 36.42
C ILE A 70 7.35 -18.46 35.96
N SER A 71 6.77 -19.61 36.29
CA SER A 71 7.35 -20.90 35.94
C SER A 71 7.64 -20.90 34.44
N LYS A 72 8.72 -21.54 33.98
CA LYS A 72 8.99 -21.67 32.54
C LYS A 72 7.76 -22.18 31.77
N ASP A 73 6.94 -22.99 32.43
CA ASP A 73 5.67 -23.49 31.90
C ASP A 73 4.62 -22.38 31.71
N GLU A 74 4.52 -21.43 32.62
CA GLU A 74 3.60 -20.28 32.55
C GLU A 74 4.07 -19.25 31.49
N TYR A 75 5.38 -19.12 31.28
CA TYR A 75 5.92 -18.38 30.14
C TYR A 75 5.63 -19.07 28.80
N ILE A 76 5.69 -20.41 28.76
CA ILE A 76 5.35 -21.18 27.56
C ILE A 76 3.84 -21.10 27.26
N THR A 77 2.97 -21.12 28.26
CA THR A 77 1.51 -20.98 28.05
C THR A 77 1.17 -19.60 27.52
N THR A 78 1.70 -18.53 28.12
CA THR A 78 1.47 -17.16 27.64
C THR A 78 1.95 -16.95 26.20
N LEU A 79 3.10 -17.52 25.83
CA LEU A 79 3.56 -17.48 24.43
C LEU A 79 2.65 -18.28 23.48
N LYS A 80 2.13 -19.44 23.90
CA LYS A 80 1.17 -20.21 23.09
C LYS A 80 -0.13 -19.45 22.88
N ASP A 81 -0.63 -18.80 23.91
CA ASP A 81 -1.85 -18.00 23.83
C ASP A 81 -1.68 -16.80 22.90
N GLN A 82 -0.52 -16.14 22.95
CA GLN A 82 -0.16 -15.07 22.01
C GLN A 82 -0.08 -15.57 20.57
N VAL A 83 0.53 -16.73 20.33
CA VAL A 83 0.59 -17.32 18.99
C VAL A 83 -0.81 -17.65 18.47
N GLN A 84 -1.69 -18.19 19.32
CA GLN A 84 -3.07 -18.47 18.94
C GLN A 84 -3.88 -17.21 18.65
N ASP A 85 -3.72 -16.15 19.43
CA ASP A 85 -4.37 -14.85 19.17
C ASP A 85 -3.89 -14.26 17.84
N LEU A 86 -2.59 -14.28 17.60
CA LEU A 86 -2.01 -13.82 16.33
C LEU A 86 -2.51 -14.63 15.14
N GLN A 87 -2.65 -15.95 15.28
CA GLN A 87 -3.21 -16.81 14.24
C GLN A 87 -4.66 -16.43 13.93
N LYS A 88 -5.52 -16.27 14.94
CA LYS A 88 -6.92 -15.85 14.76
C LYS A 88 -7.04 -14.50 14.08
N ARG A 89 -6.16 -13.56 14.44
CA ARG A 89 -6.11 -12.23 13.82
C ARG A 89 -5.66 -12.30 12.36
N LEU A 90 -4.74 -13.22 12.04
CA LEU A 90 -4.30 -13.46 10.67
C LEU A 90 -5.45 -14.03 9.84
N ASP A 91 -6.11 -15.08 10.33
CA ASP A 91 -7.25 -15.72 9.65
C ASP A 91 -8.37 -14.71 9.39
N SER A 92 -8.72 -13.90 10.39
CA SER A 92 -9.72 -12.83 10.23
C SER A 92 -9.32 -11.78 9.19
N LYS A 93 -8.03 -11.49 9.03
CA LYS A 93 -7.54 -10.55 8.02
C LYS A 93 -7.52 -11.17 6.62
N GLU A 94 -7.26 -12.47 6.51
CA GLU A 94 -7.36 -13.20 5.25
C GLU A 94 -8.80 -13.26 4.74
N ASP A 95 -9.77 -13.45 5.65
CA ASP A 95 -11.20 -13.37 5.33
C ASP A 95 -11.60 -11.98 4.82
N GLU A 96 -11.15 -10.92 5.49
CA GLU A 96 -11.41 -9.53 5.08
C GLU A 96 -10.83 -9.23 3.69
N VAL A 97 -9.60 -9.68 3.41
CA VAL A 97 -8.96 -9.56 2.09
C VAL A 97 -9.75 -10.32 1.02
N SER A 98 -10.24 -11.51 1.35
CA SER A 98 -11.03 -12.32 0.42
C SER A 98 -12.34 -11.63 0.05
N GLU A 99 -13.04 -11.04 1.02
CA GLU A 99 -14.26 -10.26 0.77
C GLU A 99 -13.98 -8.99 -0.04
N LEU A 100 -12.89 -8.27 0.26
CA LEU A 100 -12.49 -7.10 -0.52
C LEU A 100 -12.20 -7.46 -1.98
N HIS A 101 -11.52 -8.58 -2.24
CA HIS A 101 -11.30 -9.08 -3.60
C HIS A 101 -12.62 -9.45 -4.29
N ARG A 102 -13.57 -10.06 -3.58
CA ARG A 102 -14.89 -10.38 -4.12
C ARG A 102 -15.64 -9.11 -4.53
N LEU A 103 -15.68 -8.09 -3.67
CA LEU A 103 -16.32 -6.81 -3.96
C LEU A 103 -15.65 -6.08 -5.13
N LEU A 104 -14.31 -6.07 -5.17
CA LEU A 104 -13.56 -5.46 -6.28
C LEU A 104 -13.88 -6.15 -7.62
N SER A 105 -13.98 -7.47 -7.62
CA SER A 105 -14.36 -8.24 -8.81
C SER A 105 -15.77 -7.87 -9.29
N GLN A 106 -16.72 -7.72 -8.36
CA GLN A 106 -18.09 -7.28 -8.67
C GLN A 106 -18.13 -5.87 -9.26
N GLU A 107 -17.42 -4.92 -8.66
CA GLU A 107 -17.30 -3.55 -9.18
C GLU A 107 -16.70 -3.52 -10.59
N GLN A 108 -15.63 -4.29 -10.84
CA GLN A 108 -15.03 -4.38 -12.17
C GLN A 108 -16.00 -4.96 -13.21
N GLN A 109 -16.81 -5.95 -12.82
CA GLN A 109 -17.82 -6.53 -13.71
C GLN A 109 -18.95 -5.53 -14.02
N LEU A 110 -19.41 -4.79 -13.01
CA LEU A 110 -20.42 -3.75 -13.18
C LEU A 110 -19.90 -2.63 -14.09
N ALA A 111 -18.69 -2.14 -13.84
CA ALA A 111 -18.07 -1.10 -14.66
C ALA A 111 -17.95 -1.50 -16.14
N ARG A 112 -17.55 -2.74 -16.43
CA ARG A 112 -17.51 -3.28 -17.81
C ARG A 112 -18.90 -3.34 -18.44
N THR A 113 -19.90 -3.76 -17.66
CA THR A 113 -21.29 -3.86 -18.12
C THR A 113 -21.88 -2.49 -18.42
N GLU A 114 -21.65 -1.51 -17.54
CA GLU A 114 -22.05 -0.12 -17.76
C GLU A 114 -21.37 0.49 -18.97
N GLN A 115 -20.06 0.26 -19.15
CA GLN A 115 -19.33 0.74 -20.32
C GLN A 115 -19.90 0.14 -21.61
N SER A 116 -20.20 -1.17 -21.64
CA SER A 116 -20.82 -1.82 -22.81
C SER A 116 -22.18 -1.20 -23.13
N LYS A 117 -23.04 -1.02 -22.12
CA LYS A 117 -24.36 -0.41 -22.30
C LYS A 117 -24.27 1.03 -22.79
N ARG A 118 -23.31 1.82 -22.30
CA ARG A 118 -23.08 3.19 -22.77
C ARG A 118 -22.69 3.21 -24.25
N LEU A 119 -21.78 2.32 -24.66
CA LEU A 119 -21.38 2.18 -26.05
C LEU A 119 -22.56 1.76 -26.94
N GLU A 120 -23.35 0.78 -26.49
CA GLU A 120 -24.56 0.35 -27.20
C GLU A 120 -25.54 1.51 -27.39
N LEU A 121 -25.82 2.27 -26.34
CA LEU A 121 -26.68 3.46 -26.40
C LEU A 121 -26.13 4.56 -27.31
N GLU A 122 -24.82 4.77 -27.31
CA GLU A 122 -24.17 5.72 -28.22
C GLU A 122 -24.38 5.26 -29.68
N THR A 123 -24.11 3.99 -29.98
CA THR A 123 -24.29 3.46 -31.34
C THR A 123 -25.74 3.49 -31.81
N THR A 124 -26.71 3.22 -30.93
CA THR A 124 -28.14 3.30 -31.29
C THR A 124 -28.56 4.74 -31.52
N ASN A 125 -28.11 5.68 -30.68
CA ASN A 125 -28.37 7.11 -30.87
C ASN A 125 -27.76 7.63 -32.17
N THR A 126 -26.53 7.26 -32.51
CA THR A 126 -25.90 7.64 -33.78
C THR A 126 -26.72 7.13 -34.97
N LYS A 127 -27.13 5.85 -34.96
CA LYS A 127 -27.99 5.28 -36.02
C LYS A 127 -29.34 5.99 -36.12
N LEU A 128 -29.95 6.35 -34.99
CA LEU A 128 -31.21 7.10 -34.97
C LEU A 128 -31.04 8.50 -35.58
N ILE A 129 -29.97 9.21 -35.23
CA ILE A 129 -29.64 10.52 -35.80
C ILE A 129 -29.39 10.40 -37.31
N GLU A 130 -28.59 9.41 -37.74
CA GLU A 130 -28.33 9.15 -39.16
C GLU A 130 -29.62 8.83 -39.94
N SER A 131 -30.50 7.99 -39.39
CA SER A 131 -31.79 7.67 -40.02
C SER A 131 -32.71 8.89 -40.12
N THR A 132 -32.76 9.71 -39.06
CA THR A 132 -33.61 10.91 -39.02
C THR A 132 -33.08 11.98 -39.97
N THR A 133 -31.77 12.17 -40.04
CA THR A 133 -31.13 13.12 -40.97
C THR A 133 -31.29 12.68 -42.43
N ALA A 134 -31.27 11.38 -42.71
CA ALA A 134 -31.58 10.85 -44.04
C ALA A 134 -33.04 11.12 -44.45
N ASP A 135 -34.01 10.82 -43.58
CA ASP A 135 -35.45 11.06 -43.83
C ASP A 135 -35.74 12.56 -44.02
N LEU A 136 -35.13 13.43 -43.21
CA LEU A 136 -35.23 14.88 -43.38
C LEU A 136 -34.65 15.33 -44.72
N GLY A 137 -33.49 14.79 -45.12
CA GLY A 137 -32.88 15.09 -46.41
C GLY A 137 -33.73 14.63 -47.61
N GLU A 138 -34.44 13.52 -47.49
CA GLU A 138 -35.38 13.04 -48.51
C GLU A 138 -36.61 13.96 -48.63
N LYS A 139 -37.21 14.33 -47.49
CA LYS A 139 -38.32 15.30 -47.44
C LYS A 139 -37.92 16.67 -48.00
N ASP A 140 -36.72 17.15 -47.70
CA ASP A 140 -36.21 18.41 -48.24
C ASP A 140 -36.08 18.37 -49.76
N ARG A 141 -35.62 17.25 -50.34
CA ARG A 141 -35.59 17.05 -51.79
C ARG A 141 -36.98 17.04 -52.40
N GLU A 142 -37.92 16.32 -51.80
CA GLU A 142 -39.31 16.28 -52.27
C GLU A 142 -39.95 17.69 -52.25
N ILE A 143 -39.71 18.47 -51.19
CA ILE A 143 -40.16 19.87 -51.10
C ILE A 143 -39.55 20.72 -52.22
N GLN A 144 -38.27 20.57 -52.52
CA GLN A 144 -37.62 21.30 -53.61
C GLN A 144 -38.20 20.94 -54.98
N GLU A 145 -38.45 19.66 -55.25
CA GLU A 145 -39.09 19.20 -56.49
C GLU A 145 -40.51 19.74 -56.65
N LEU A 146 -41.31 19.73 -55.59
CA LEU A 146 -42.67 20.29 -55.59
C LEU A 146 -42.66 21.79 -55.84
N ARG A 147 -41.71 22.53 -55.23
CA ARG A 147 -41.53 23.98 -55.47
C ARG A 147 -41.18 24.27 -56.94
N GLN A 148 -40.31 23.45 -57.54
CA GLN A 148 -39.95 23.59 -58.95
C GLN A 148 -41.16 23.35 -59.85
N LYS A 149 -41.89 22.24 -59.64
CA LYS A 149 -43.12 21.94 -60.40
C LYS A 149 -44.16 23.05 -60.29
N LEU A 150 -44.36 23.60 -59.09
CA LEU A 150 -45.28 24.71 -58.87
C LEU A 150 -44.85 25.97 -59.63
N SER A 151 -43.55 26.29 -59.63
CA SER A 151 -43.00 27.42 -60.39
C SER A 151 -43.21 27.23 -61.91
N ASP A 152 -42.96 26.03 -62.42
CA ASP A 152 -43.13 25.72 -63.84
C ASP A 152 -44.60 25.85 -64.28
N GLU A 153 -45.55 25.41 -63.44
CA GLU A 153 -46.99 25.61 -63.69
C GLU A 153 -47.42 27.08 -63.65
N GLN A 154 -46.94 27.85 -62.67
CA GLN A 154 -47.21 29.30 -62.60
C GLN A 154 -46.67 30.03 -63.83
N ASN A 155 -45.46 29.67 -64.28
CA ASN A 155 -44.85 30.24 -65.46
C ASN A 155 -45.65 29.90 -66.73
N LYS A 156 -46.15 28.66 -66.87
CA LYS A 156 -47.04 28.29 -68.00
C LYS A 156 -48.29 29.16 -68.06
N GLY A 157 -48.95 29.39 -66.92
CA GLY A 157 -50.12 30.28 -66.84
C GLY A 157 -49.79 31.74 -67.14
N PHE A 158 -48.62 32.22 -66.72
CA PHE A 158 -48.11 33.56 -67.01
C PHE A 158 -47.84 33.77 -68.51
N TRP A 159 -47.12 32.84 -69.16
CA TRP A 159 -46.84 32.91 -70.60
C TRP A 159 -48.11 32.74 -71.45
N ALA A 160 -49.04 31.86 -71.05
CA ALA A 160 -50.33 31.73 -71.71
C ALA A 160 -51.15 33.04 -71.65
N LYS A 161 -51.03 33.82 -70.58
CA LYS A 161 -51.73 35.10 -70.41
C LYS A 161 -51.06 36.27 -71.16
N LEU A 162 -49.74 36.19 -71.38
CA LEU A 162 -48.97 37.22 -72.09
C LEU A 162 -48.90 37.01 -73.61
N PHE A 163 -48.93 35.75 -74.08
CA PHE A 163 -48.73 35.40 -75.48
C PHE A 163 -49.83 34.52 -76.07
N GLY A 164 -50.88 34.21 -75.31
CA GLY A 164 -52.06 33.51 -75.81
C GLY A 164 -52.98 34.43 -76.62
N ARG A 165 -53.42 33.95 -77.78
CA ARG A 165 -54.68 34.35 -78.41
C ARG A 165 -55.86 33.76 -77.64
#